data_AF-M4VKE7-F1
#
_entry.id   AF-M4VKE7-F1
#
_cell.length_a   1.000
_cell.length_b   1.000
_cell.length_c   1.000
_cell.angle_alpha   90.00
_cell.angle_beta   90.00
_cell.angle_gamma   90.00
#
_symmetry.space_group_name_H-M   'P 1'
#
loop_
_entity.id
_entity.type
_entity.pdbx_description
1 polymer ?
#
loop_
_entity_poly.entity_id
_entity_poly.type
_entity_poly.pdbx_seq_one_letter_code
_entity_poly.pdbx_strand_id
1 'polypeptide(L)'
;MAFKASDLSVLAYANNFTLWHYTTVDASGVVTGGGYFNTASDMMRVNDLIIANLDTDGTPATKFYIVTGNSGGAVTIALYS
;
A
#
# COMPACT_ATOMS: atom_id res chain seq x y z
N MET A 1 7.87 -3.48 -12.71
CA MET A 1 6.93 -3.07 -11.65
C MET A 1 7.60 -3.37 -10.34
N ALA A 2 7.89 -2.34 -9.57
CA ALA A 2 8.66 -2.47 -8.34
C ALA A 2 8.18 -1.42 -7.37
N PHE A 3 7.74 -1.87 -6.20
CA PHE A 3 7.42 -0.97 -5.10
C PHE A 3 8.61 -0.05 -4.80
N LYS A 4 8.30 1.24 -4.71
CA LYS A 4 9.24 2.29 -4.31
C LYS A 4 8.83 2.80 -2.94
N ALA A 5 9.64 2.49 -1.94
CA ALA A 5 9.40 2.97 -0.58
C ALA A 5 9.41 4.51 -0.49
N SER A 6 10.17 5.18 -1.37
CA SER A 6 10.21 6.65 -1.45
C SER A 6 8.89 7.29 -1.83
N ASP A 7 8.02 6.56 -2.53
CA ASP A 7 6.69 7.03 -2.96
C ASP A 7 5.60 6.67 -1.93
N LEU A 8 5.98 6.05 -0.81
CA LEU A 8 5.10 5.70 0.32
C LEU A 8 5.35 6.69 1.48
N SER A 9 4.32 7.43 1.85
CA SER A 9 4.37 8.45 2.90
C SER A 9 3.35 8.20 3.99
N VAL A 10 3.70 8.49 5.24
CA VAL A 10 2.76 8.49 6.37
C VAL A 10 2.00 9.81 6.37
N LEU A 11 0.67 9.76 6.34
CA LEU A 11 -0.20 10.94 6.48
C LEU A 11 -0.61 11.19 7.92
N ALA A 12 -0.96 10.13 8.65
CA ALA A 12 -1.39 10.20 10.03
C ALA A 12 -1.10 8.88 10.75
N TYR A 13 -0.81 8.95 12.03
CA TYR A 13 -0.66 7.78 12.89
C TYR A 13 -1.27 8.05 14.26
N ALA A 14 -2.12 7.15 14.74
CA ALA A 14 -2.78 7.22 16.05
C ALA A 14 -3.37 5.85 16.41
N ASN A 15 -3.53 5.53 17.69
CA ASN A 15 -4.24 4.32 18.14
C ASN A 15 -3.75 3.01 17.48
N ASN A 16 -2.43 2.85 17.32
CA ASN A 16 -1.83 1.69 16.63
C ASN A 16 -2.21 1.53 15.15
N PHE A 17 -2.81 2.56 14.55
CA PHE A 17 -3.18 2.64 13.14
C PHE A 17 -2.31 3.66 12.41
N THR A 18 -1.92 3.35 11.17
CA THR A 18 -1.23 4.26 10.27
C THR A 18 -2.02 4.44 8.98
N LEU A 19 -2.23 5.71 8.60
CA LEU A 19 -2.74 6.10 7.30
C LEU A 19 -1.57 6.41 6.36
N TRP A 20 -1.48 5.64 5.29
CA TRP A 20 -0.45 5.75 4.28
C TRP A 20 -1.01 6.43 3.02
N HIS A 21 -0.16 7.21 2.36
CA HIS A 21 -0.37 7.65 0.99
C HIS A 21 0.70 7.03 0.10
N TYR A 22 0.28 6.48 -1.03
CA TYR A 22 1.16 5.82 -1.97
C TYR A 22 0.82 6.26 -3.38
N THR A 23 1.84 6.49 -4.21
CA THR A 23 1.67 6.77 -5.64
C THR A 23 2.50 5.82 -6.47
N THR A 24 1.94 5.33 -7.57
CA THR A 24 2.65 4.46 -8.50
C THR A 24 2.08 4.56 -9.92
N VAL A 25 2.88 4.16 -10.90
CA VAL A 25 2.46 3.90 -12.28
C VAL A 25 1.87 2.49 -12.43
N ASP A 26 2.04 1.63 -11.43
CA ASP A 26 1.57 0.26 -11.48
C ASP A 26 0.03 0.18 -11.35
N ALA A 27 -0.59 -0.66 -12.19
CA ALA A 27 -2.04 -0.89 -12.16
C ALA A 27 -2.48 -1.64 -10.88
N SER A 28 -3.76 -1.54 -10.54
CA SER A 28 -4.28 -2.07 -9.27
C SER A 28 -4.03 -3.57 -9.08
N GLY A 29 -4.13 -4.38 -10.13
CA GLY A 29 -3.91 -5.83 -10.04
C GLY A 29 -2.47 -6.20 -9.67
N VAL A 30 -1.51 -5.33 -10.01
CA VAL A 30 -0.09 -5.51 -9.69
C VAL A 30 0.16 -5.11 -8.23
N VAL A 31 -0.41 -3.99 -7.80
CA VAL A 31 -0.27 -3.47 -6.42
C VAL A 31 -0.89 -4.41 -5.39
N THR A 32 -2.01 -5.06 -5.72
CA THR A 32 -2.60 -6.13 -4.89
C THR A 32 -1.92 -7.48 -5.06
N GLY A 33 -0.91 -7.56 -5.94
CA GLY A 33 -0.12 -8.77 -6.14
C GLY A 33 0.64 -9.13 -4.87
N GLY A 34 0.72 -10.44 -4.59
CA GLY A 34 1.47 -10.95 -3.44
C GLY A 34 2.91 -10.45 -3.47
N GLY A 35 3.34 -9.83 -2.38
CA GLY A 35 4.73 -9.41 -2.21
C GLY A 35 5.07 -7.98 -2.60
N TYR A 36 4.11 -7.21 -3.15
CA TYR A 36 4.36 -5.85 -3.63
C TYR A 36 4.91 -4.94 -2.51
N PHE A 37 4.29 -4.97 -1.32
CA PHE A 37 4.68 -4.14 -0.17
C PHE A 37 5.69 -4.81 0.79
N ASN A 38 6.32 -5.93 0.41
CA ASN A 38 7.21 -6.67 1.33
C ASN A 38 8.37 -5.83 1.86
N THR A 39 8.93 -4.93 1.05
CA THR A 39 10.01 -4.03 1.48
C THR A 39 9.57 -3.06 2.57
N ALA A 40 8.26 -2.82 2.72
CA ALA A 40 7.68 -1.99 3.77
C ALA A 40 7.14 -2.80 4.96
N SER A 41 7.44 -4.11 5.05
CA SER A 41 6.97 -4.98 6.13
C SER A 41 7.37 -4.49 7.52
N ASP A 42 8.50 -3.81 7.66
CA ASP A 42 8.96 -3.33 8.98
C ASP A 42 8.18 -2.10 9.45
N MET A 43 7.48 -1.43 8.54
CA MET A 43 6.77 -0.18 8.79
C MET A 43 5.25 -0.36 8.82
N MET A 44 4.70 -1.25 7.98
CA MET A 44 3.27 -1.47 7.85
C MET A 44 2.74 -2.44 8.91
N ARG A 45 1.51 -2.21 9.37
CA ARG A 45 0.83 -3.07 10.35
C ARG A 45 -0.51 -3.53 9.82
N VAL A 46 -0.97 -4.68 10.30
CA VAL A 46 -2.34 -5.15 10.03
C VAL A 46 -3.33 -4.08 10.50
N ASN A 47 -4.37 -3.84 9.70
CA ASN A 47 -5.37 -2.77 9.82
C ASN A 47 -4.91 -1.35 9.44
N ASP A 48 -3.67 -1.15 8.97
CA ASP A 48 -3.30 0.11 8.34
C ASP A 48 -4.10 0.35 7.05
N LEU A 49 -4.39 1.62 6.74
CA LEU A 49 -5.08 2.03 5.52
C LEU A 49 -4.09 2.70 4.57
N ILE A 50 -4.21 2.40 3.28
CA ILE A 50 -3.36 2.96 2.22
C ILE A 50 -4.27 3.66 1.20
N ILE A 51 -4.06 4.95 1.00
CA ILE A 51 -4.61 5.71 -0.12
C ILE A 51 -3.61 5.59 -1.26
N ALA A 52 -3.97 4.84 -2.30
CA ALA A 52 -3.08 4.58 -3.43
C ALA A 52 -3.58 5.30 -4.69
N ASN A 53 -2.74 6.17 -5.24
CA ASN A 53 -2.87 6.68 -6.61
C ASN A 53 -2.13 5.74 -7.55
N LEU A 54 -2.88 5.15 -8.49
CA LEU A 54 -2.44 4.08 -9.38
C LEU A 54 -2.47 4.56 -10.82
N ASP A 55 -1.68 3.90 -11.67
CA ASP A 55 -1.66 4.13 -13.12
C ASP A 55 -1.49 5.62 -13.47
N THR A 56 -0.54 6.27 -12.78
CA THR A 56 -0.31 7.71 -12.88
C THR A 56 0.27 8.16 -14.22
N ASP A 57 0.75 7.23 -15.06
CA ASP A 57 1.21 7.45 -16.43
C ASP A 57 0.19 7.04 -17.51
N GLY A 58 -0.96 6.48 -17.11
CA GLY A 58 -2.01 5.99 -17.99
C GLY A 58 -3.41 6.53 -17.63
N THR A 59 -4.24 5.69 -17.01
CA THR A 59 -5.59 6.04 -16.54
C THR A 59 -5.60 6.16 -15.01
N PRO A 60 -5.40 7.37 -14.45
CA PRO A 60 -5.24 7.53 -13.02
C PRO A 60 -6.45 7.03 -12.23
N ALA A 61 -6.19 6.17 -11.25
CA ALA A 61 -7.22 5.66 -10.35
C ALA A 61 -6.76 5.79 -8.90
N THR A 62 -7.62 6.34 -8.04
CA THR A 62 -7.40 6.36 -6.60
C THR A 62 -8.16 5.21 -5.96
N LYS A 63 -7.47 4.35 -5.21
CA LYS A 63 -8.08 3.25 -4.46
C LYS A 63 -7.63 3.27 -3.01
N PHE A 64 -8.51 2.79 -2.14
CA PHE A 64 -8.21 2.57 -0.73
C PHE A 64 -7.89 1.09 -0.53
N TYR A 65 -6.78 0.79 0.12
CA TYR A 65 -6.40 -0.56 0.50
C TYR A 65 -6.27 -0.67 2.01
N ILE A 66 -6.54 -1.86 2.52
CA ILE A 66 -6.28 -2.22 3.91
C ILE A 66 -5.20 -3.30 3.96
N VAL A 67 -4.27 -3.17 4.91
CA VAL A 67 -3.27 -4.21 5.20
C VAL A 67 -3.97 -5.33 5.98
N THR A 68 -4.12 -6.48 5.33
CA THR A 68 -4.80 -7.65 5.91
C THR A 68 -3.84 -8.60 6.63
N GLY A 69 -2.54 -8.50 6.34
CA GLY A 69 -1.52 -9.38 6.91
C GLY A 69 -0.12 -8.78 6.80
N ASN A 70 0.67 -9.01 7.85
CA ASN A 70 2.11 -8.76 7.83
C ASN A 70 2.81 -9.82 8.70
N SER A 71 3.66 -10.63 8.10
CA SER A 71 4.41 -11.71 8.77
C SER A 71 5.91 -11.41 8.93
N GLY A 72 6.31 -10.14 8.93
CA GLY A 72 7.71 -9.71 9.09
C GLY A 72 8.55 -9.94 7.83
N GLY A 73 7.93 -9.83 6.66
CA GLY A 73 8.58 -10.02 5.36
C GLY A 73 7.60 -10.33 4.22
N ALA A 74 6.36 -10.70 4.55
CA ALA A 74 5.26 -10.80 3.60
C ALA A 74 4.10 -9.91 4.04
N VAL A 75 3.80 -8.89 3.24
CA VAL A 75 2.66 -7.98 3.41
C VAL A 75 1.57 -8.34 2.42
N THR A 76 0.35 -8.50 2.93
CA THR A 76 -0.85 -8.70 2.11
C THR A 76 -1.79 -7.52 2.29
N ILE A 77 -2.33 -7.02 1.17
CA ILE A 77 -3.32 -5.96 1.15
C ILE A 77 -4.57 -6.41 0.41
N ALA A 78 -5.71 -5.82 0.75
CA ALA A 78 -6.96 -6.01 0.03
C ALA A 78 -7.59 -4.65 -0.30
N LEU A 79 -8.41 -4.62 -1.35
CA LEU A 79 -9.22 -3.44 -1.65
C LEU A 79 -10.18 -3.19 -0.47
N TYR A 80 -10.20 -1.96 0.03
CA TYR A 80 -11.15 -1.55 1.05
C TYR A 80 -12.54 -1.44 0.41
N SER A 81 -13.48 -2.25 0.89
CA SER A 81 -14.87 -2.36 0.40
C SER A 81 -15.86 -1.65 1.29
#